data_AF-A0A7J8QXS3-F1
#
_entry.id   AF-A0A7J8QXS3-F1
#
_cell.length_a   1.000
_cell.length_b   1.000
_cell.length_c   1.000
_cell.angle_alpha   90.00
_cell.angle_beta   90.00
_cell.angle_gamma   90.00
#
_symmetry.space_group_name_H-M   'P 1'
#
loop_
_entity.id
_entity.type
_entity.pdbx_description
1 polymer ?
#
loop_
_entity_poly.entity_id
_entity_poly.type
_entity_poly.pdbx_seq_one_letter_code
_entity_poly.pdbx_strand_id
1 'polypeptide(L)'
;MTPSLTSMLAGKYVPVDAAALLNSTLQVVLLPVLGGAFLNQYFHGFVKFVSPLMPSIAVGTVGVLCGNAIAESSSAILASGLQVVLASSLLHASGFFFGYVLSRMLRLDVASSRTISIEVGMQNSVLGVFLATHHFQNPLTAVPCAVSSVCHSIFGSILAGIWRRDVPKQNQE
;
A
#
# COMPACT_ATOMS: atom_id res chain seq x y z
N MET A 1 -4.65 -14.02 0.88
CA MET A 1 -3.28 -14.17 0.31
C MET A 1 -2.20 -13.71 1.28
N THR A 2 -2.29 -12.49 1.84
CA THR A 2 -1.26 -11.92 2.73
C THR A 2 -0.78 -12.87 3.84
N PRO A 3 -1.64 -13.46 4.69
CA PRO A 3 -1.15 -14.32 5.77
C PRO A 3 -0.43 -15.57 5.27
N SER A 4 -0.91 -16.18 4.19
CA SER A 4 -0.29 -17.36 3.56
C SER A 4 1.09 -17.02 2.99
N LEU A 5 1.20 -15.93 2.23
CA LEU A 5 2.49 -15.50 1.65
C LEU A 5 3.49 -15.07 2.72
N THR A 6 3.04 -14.35 3.74
CA THR A 6 3.88 -13.97 4.89
C THR A 6 4.37 -15.22 5.63
N SER A 7 3.51 -16.21 5.88
CA SER A 7 3.93 -17.47 6.50
C SER A 7 4.93 -18.24 5.63
N MET A 8 4.74 -18.30 4.31
CA MET A 8 5.66 -19.00 3.40
C MET A 8 7.03 -18.33 3.24
N LEU A 9 7.06 -17.00 3.18
CA LEU A 9 8.27 -16.23 2.89
C LEU A 9 8.97 -15.75 4.17
N ALA A 10 8.22 -15.12 5.09
CA ALA A 10 8.75 -14.57 6.33
C ALA A 10 8.83 -15.61 7.45
N GLY A 11 8.00 -16.65 7.42
CA GLY A 11 8.02 -17.76 8.40
C GLY A 11 9.35 -18.51 8.47
N LYS A 12 10.22 -18.34 7.48
CA LYS A 12 11.60 -18.86 7.46
C LYS A 12 12.56 -18.05 8.33
N TYR A 13 12.22 -16.81 8.67
CA TYR A 13 13.08 -15.87 9.40
C TYR A 13 12.53 -15.51 10.78
N VAL A 14 11.20 -15.47 10.92
CA VAL A 14 10.49 -15.09 12.14
C VAL A 14 9.25 -15.97 12.31
N PRO A 15 8.83 -16.30 13.55
CA PRO A 15 7.59 -17.03 13.75
C PRO A 15 6.40 -16.20 13.22
N VAL A 16 5.51 -16.84 12.45
CA VAL A 16 4.34 -16.21 11.85
C VAL A 16 3.09 -16.98 12.24
N ASP A 17 2.17 -16.31 12.94
CA ASP A 17 0.81 -16.81 13.12
C ASP A 17 -0.09 -16.31 11.98
N ALA A 18 -0.27 -17.16 10.97
CA ALA A 18 -1.08 -16.84 9.79
C ALA A 18 -2.57 -16.67 10.14
N ALA A 19 -3.08 -17.38 11.15
CA ALA A 19 -4.49 -17.29 11.52
C ALA A 19 -4.76 -15.97 12.24
N ALA A 20 -3.86 -15.56 13.14
CA ALA A 20 -3.95 -14.25 13.80
C ALA A 20 -3.86 -13.10 12.79
N LEU A 21 -2.89 -13.15 11.86
CA LEU A 21 -2.76 -12.16 10.77
C LEU A 21 -4.04 -12.08 9.92
N LEU A 22 -4.65 -13.22 9.60
CA LEU A 22 -5.91 -13.28 8.87
C LEU A 22 -7.03 -12.60 9.65
N ASN A 23 -7.22 -12.95 10.92
CA ASN A 23 -8.28 -12.40 11.75
C ASN A 23 -8.18 -10.88 11.89
N SER A 24 -6.97 -10.36 12.16
CA SER A 24 -6.74 -8.91 12.17
C SER A 24 -7.02 -8.26 10.82
N THR A 25 -6.59 -8.87 9.71
CA THR A 25 -6.88 -8.30 8.38
C THR A 25 -8.38 -8.25 8.10
N LEU A 26 -9.14 -9.28 8.48
CA LEU A 26 -10.60 -9.29 8.35
C LEU A 26 -11.24 -8.16 9.15
N GLN A 27 -10.78 -7.92 10.38
CA GLN A 27 -11.35 -6.91 11.26
C GLN A 27 -11.01 -5.48 10.82
N VAL A 28 -9.75 -5.21 10.47
CA VAL A 28 -9.26 -3.84 10.23
C VAL A 28 -9.45 -3.41 8.78
N VAL A 29 -9.60 -4.35 7.84
CA VAL A 29 -9.79 -4.06 6.40
C VAL A 29 -11.16 -4.50 5.91
N LEU A 30 -11.46 -5.80 6.00
CA LEU A 30 -12.65 -6.33 5.34
C LEU A 30 -13.95 -5.79 5.96
N LEU A 31 -14.06 -5.79 7.29
CA LEU A 31 -15.25 -5.29 7.98
C LEU A 31 -15.55 -3.81 7.63
N PRO A 32 -14.60 -2.85 7.74
CA PRO A 32 -14.83 -1.47 7.33
C PRO A 32 -15.18 -1.31 5.85
N VAL A 33 -14.52 -2.05 4.95
CA VAL A 33 -14.79 -1.99 3.51
C VAL A 33 -16.21 -2.50 3.21
N LEU A 34 -16.63 -3.61 3.80
CA LEU A 34 -17.98 -4.13 3.64
C LEU A 34 -19.03 -3.18 4.24
N GLY A 35 -18.74 -2.56 5.39
CA GLY A 35 -19.59 -1.53 5.98
C GLY A 35 -19.74 -0.32 5.05
N GLY A 36 -18.65 0.17 4.48
CA GLY A 36 -18.66 1.25 3.50
C GLY A 36 -19.42 0.89 2.22
N ALA A 37 -19.22 -0.32 1.69
CA ALA A 37 -19.94 -0.81 0.52
C ALA A 37 -21.44 -0.95 0.79
N PHE A 38 -21.83 -1.44 1.97
CA PHE A 38 -23.22 -1.50 2.41
C PHE A 38 -23.84 -0.10 2.49
N LEU A 39 -23.14 0.87 3.09
CA LEU A 39 -23.60 2.26 3.13
C LEU A 39 -23.76 2.85 1.73
N ASN A 40 -22.82 2.58 0.82
CA ASN A 40 -22.88 3.03 -0.56
C ASN A 40 -24.07 2.42 -1.32
N GLN A 41 -24.43 1.16 -1.03
CA GLN A 41 -25.53 0.45 -1.68
C GLN A 41 -26.93 0.89 -1.20
N TYR A 42 -27.08 1.29 0.06
CA TYR A 42 -28.40 1.55 0.65
C TYR A 42 -28.63 3.01 1.07
N PHE A 43 -27.58 3.78 1.37
CA PHE A 43 -27.65 5.14 1.90
C PHE A 43 -26.99 6.16 0.96
N HIS A 44 -27.28 6.06 -0.34
CA HIS A 44 -26.68 6.89 -1.40
C HIS A 44 -26.68 8.40 -1.13
N GLY A 45 -27.75 8.95 -0.53
CA GLY A 45 -27.85 10.37 -0.21
C GLY A 45 -26.79 10.83 0.81
N PHE A 46 -26.59 10.03 1.86
CA PHE A 46 -25.55 10.28 2.85
C PHE A 46 -24.15 10.11 2.24
N VAL A 47 -23.92 9.04 1.48
CA VAL A 47 -22.62 8.80 0.83
C VAL A 47 -22.27 9.92 -0.14
N LYS A 48 -23.22 10.36 -0.99
CA LYS A 48 -23.01 11.49 -1.91
C LYS A 48 -22.67 12.79 -1.19
N PHE A 49 -23.21 13.01 0.02
CA PHE A 49 -22.91 14.18 0.84
C PHE A 49 -21.47 14.14 1.39
N VAL A 50 -20.98 12.98 1.83
CA VAL A 50 -19.64 12.86 2.45
C VAL A 50 -18.50 12.61 1.44
N SER A 51 -18.79 11.97 0.30
CA SER A 51 -17.81 11.60 -0.74
C SER A 51 -16.87 12.72 -1.20
N PRO A 52 -17.31 13.99 -1.36
CA PRO A 52 -16.40 15.07 -1.77
C PRO A 52 -15.26 15.33 -0.77
N LEU A 53 -15.46 15.02 0.52
CA LEU A 53 -14.46 15.20 1.57
C LEU A 53 -13.57 13.96 1.79
N MET A 54 -14.01 12.78 1.32
CA MET A 54 -13.32 11.51 1.57
C MET A 54 -11.87 11.49 1.05
N PRO A 55 -11.54 11.98 -0.17
CA PRO A 55 -10.16 11.98 -0.63
C PRO A 55 -9.23 12.78 0.30
N SER A 56 -9.66 13.97 0.74
CA SER A 56 -8.86 14.83 1.63
C SER A 56 -8.68 14.21 3.01
N ILE A 57 -9.74 13.64 3.58
CA ILE A 57 -9.68 12.92 4.86
C ILE A 57 -8.76 11.70 4.76
N ALA A 58 -8.87 10.93 3.67
CA ALA A 58 -8.03 9.75 3.45
C ALA A 58 -6.55 10.13 3.35
N VAL A 59 -6.21 11.13 2.53
CA VAL A 59 -4.82 11.60 2.39
C VAL A 59 -4.28 12.14 3.70
N GLY A 60 -5.05 12.95 4.43
CA GLY A 60 -4.63 13.49 5.73
C GLY A 60 -4.40 12.38 6.77
N THR A 61 -5.33 11.42 6.85
CA THR A 61 -5.23 10.28 7.77
C THR A 61 -4.03 9.41 7.45
N VAL A 62 -3.83 9.06 6.18
CA VAL A 62 -2.66 8.29 5.74
C VAL A 62 -1.36 9.05 6.02
N GLY A 63 -1.33 10.36 5.76
CA GLY A 63 -0.17 11.20 6.09
C GLY A 63 0.21 11.15 7.57
N VAL A 64 -0.77 11.27 8.46
CA VAL A 64 -0.56 11.16 9.92
C VAL A 64 -0.08 9.75 10.30
N LEU A 65 -0.70 8.70 9.78
CA LEU A 65 -0.31 7.32 10.10
C LEU A 65 1.10 6.98 9.62
N CYS A 66 1.47 7.40 8.41
CA CYS A 66 2.83 7.24 7.89
C CYS A 66 3.85 8.04 8.72
N GLY A 67 3.51 9.28 9.09
CA GLY A 67 4.35 10.11 9.96
C GLY A 67 4.63 9.45 11.30
N ASN A 68 3.59 8.92 11.96
CA ASN A 68 3.72 8.19 13.22
C ASN A 68 4.58 6.94 13.05
N ALA A 69 4.36 6.14 12.01
CA ALA A 69 5.16 4.93 11.76
C ALA A 69 6.66 5.24 11.59
N ILE A 70 6.99 6.33 10.88
CA ILE A 70 8.38 6.79 10.73
C ILE A 70 8.94 7.29 12.06
N ALA A 71 8.16 8.04 12.84
CA ALA A 71 8.59 8.56 14.14
C ALA A 71 8.90 7.42 15.13
N GLU A 72 8.01 6.44 15.25
CA GLU A 72 8.18 5.26 16.10
C GLU A 72 9.38 4.40 15.67
N SER A 73 9.63 4.31 14.36
CA SER A 73 10.75 3.53 13.79
C SER A 73 12.05 4.33 13.66
N SER A 74 12.10 5.60 14.06
CA SER A 74 13.18 6.53 13.70
C SER A 74 14.57 6.08 14.13
N SER A 75 14.72 5.63 15.38
CA SER A 75 15.99 5.13 15.91
C SER A 75 16.48 3.89 15.14
N ALA A 76 15.57 2.96 14.84
CA ALA A 76 15.86 1.77 14.07
C ALA A 76 16.21 2.09 12.60
N ILE A 77 15.53 3.06 11.98
CA ILE A 77 15.84 3.54 10.63
C ILE A 77 17.25 4.15 10.60
N LEU A 78 17.59 4.99 11.59
CA LEU A 78 18.92 5.59 11.69
C LEU A 78 20.02 4.54 11.91
N ALA A 79 19.75 3.53 12.74
CA ALA A 79 20.69 2.45 13.03
C ALA A 79 20.86 1.47 11.84
N SER A 80 19.78 1.16 11.12
CA SER A 80 19.81 0.32 9.92
C SER A 80 20.32 1.05 8.67
N GLY A 81 20.53 2.36 8.77
CA GLY A 81 21.18 3.20 7.78
C GLY A 81 20.52 3.16 6.41
N LEU A 82 21.35 3.27 5.37
CA LEU A 82 20.89 3.34 3.98
C LEU A 82 20.30 2.00 3.47
N GLN A 83 20.56 0.88 4.15
CA GLN A 83 20.21 -0.45 3.66
C GLN A 83 18.70 -0.66 3.54
N VAL A 84 17.94 -0.32 4.58
CA VAL A 84 16.47 -0.50 4.58
C VAL A 84 15.80 0.43 3.56
N VAL A 85 16.32 1.65 3.43
CA VAL A 85 15.84 2.64 2.45
C VAL A 85 16.07 2.16 1.03
N LEU A 86 17.27 1.65 0.73
CA LEU A 86 17.58 1.10 -0.59
C LEU A 86 16.75 -0.14 -0.90
N ALA A 87 16.61 -1.07 0.06
CA ALA A 87 15.83 -2.28 -0.13
C ALA A 87 14.35 -1.95 -0.44
N SER A 88 13.72 -1.08 0.36
CA SER A 88 12.33 -0.65 0.13
C SER A 88 12.18 0.13 -1.18
N SER A 89 13.14 1.02 -1.50
CA SER A 89 13.12 1.77 -2.76
C SER A 89 13.23 0.85 -3.97
N LEU A 90 14.16 -0.12 -3.95
CA LEU A 90 14.31 -1.08 -5.04
C LEU A 90 13.07 -1.96 -5.20
N LEU A 91 12.45 -2.39 -4.09
CA LEU A 91 11.21 -3.16 -4.12
C LEU A 91 10.09 -2.39 -4.84
N HIS A 92 9.85 -1.12 -4.45
CA HIS A 92 8.81 -0.31 -5.07
C HIS A 92 9.14 0.05 -6.51
N ALA A 93 10.37 0.49 -6.79
CA ALA A 93 10.80 0.78 -8.16
C ALA A 93 10.60 -0.43 -9.08
N SER A 94 10.94 -1.63 -8.60
CA SER A 94 10.68 -2.88 -9.31
C SER A 94 9.19 -3.14 -9.49
N GLY A 95 8.37 -2.91 -8.46
CA GLY A 95 6.91 -3.07 -8.55
C GLY A 95 6.28 -2.17 -9.62
N PHE A 96 6.59 -0.88 -9.60
CA PHE A 96 6.13 0.06 -10.63
C PHE A 96 6.64 -0.34 -12.03
N PHE A 97 7.93 -0.66 -12.15
CA PHE A 97 8.56 -1.01 -13.42
C PHE A 97 7.97 -2.30 -14.01
N PHE A 98 7.96 -3.40 -13.27
CA PHE A 98 7.46 -4.68 -13.76
C PHE A 98 5.95 -4.66 -13.95
N GLY A 99 5.19 -3.94 -13.10
CA GLY A 99 3.75 -3.75 -13.31
C GLY A 99 3.46 -3.08 -14.66
N TYR A 100 4.25 -2.09 -15.05
CA TYR A 100 4.12 -1.45 -16.37
C TYR A 100 4.62 -2.32 -17.51
N VAL A 101 5.83 -2.87 -17.42
CA VAL A 101 6.48 -3.60 -18.52
C VAL A 101 5.71 -4.89 -18.83
N LEU A 102 5.32 -5.66 -17.81
CA LEU A 102 4.62 -6.92 -18.03
C LEU A 102 3.21 -6.70 -18.60
N SER A 103 2.48 -5.68 -18.14
CA SER A 103 1.17 -5.33 -18.73
C SER A 103 1.30 -4.91 -20.20
N ARG A 104 2.35 -4.18 -20.56
CA ARG A 104 2.66 -3.84 -21.97
C ARG A 104 3.07 -5.05 -22.80
N MET A 105 3.82 -6.01 -22.24
CA MET A 105 4.13 -7.28 -22.91
C MET A 105 2.89 -8.12 -23.19
N LEU A 106 1.89 -8.04 -22.30
CA LEU A 106 0.55 -8.63 -22.50
C LEU A 106 -0.34 -7.81 -23.45
N ARG A 107 0.19 -6.75 -24.05
CA ARG A 107 -0.49 -5.87 -25.03
C ARG A 107 -1.69 -5.09 -24.48
N LEU A 108 -1.78 -4.91 -23.16
CA LEU A 108 -2.79 -4.04 -22.55
C LEU A 108 -2.55 -2.59 -22.92
N ASP A 109 -3.60 -1.77 -23.03
CA ASP A 109 -3.49 -0.36 -23.38
C ASP A 109 -2.70 0.46 -22.33
N VAL A 110 -2.34 1.69 -22.67
CA VAL A 110 -1.48 2.53 -21.83
C VAL A 110 -2.16 2.91 -20.52
N ALA A 111 -3.47 3.18 -20.52
CA ALA A 111 -4.18 3.54 -19.30
C ALA A 111 -4.22 2.34 -18.35
N SER A 112 -4.60 1.16 -18.84
CA SER A 112 -4.57 -0.08 -18.04
C SER A 112 -3.16 -0.41 -17.52
N SER A 113 -2.13 -0.24 -18.35
CA SER A 113 -0.75 -0.53 -17.94
C SER A 113 -0.23 0.44 -16.88
N ARG A 114 -0.60 1.72 -16.94
CA ARG A 114 -0.32 2.71 -15.89
C ARG A 114 -1.04 2.36 -14.60
N THR A 115 -2.33 1.97 -14.68
CA THR A 115 -3.08 1.50 -13.51
C THR A 115 -2.41 0.30 -12.86
N ILE A 116 -2.06 -0.73 -13.64
CA ILE A 116 -1.38 -1.93 -13.12
C ILE A 116 -0.02 -1.58 -12.50
N SER A 117 0.74 -0.66 -13.11
CA SER A 117 1.99 -0.15 -12.53
C SER A 117 1.78 0.48 -11.14
N ILE A 118 0.74 1.31 -10.98
CA ILE A 118 0.38 1.90 -9.69
C ILE A 118 -0.07 0.82 -8.69
N GLU A 119 -0.96 -0.09 -9.08
CA GLU A 119 -1.50 -1.14 -8.19
C GLU A 119 -0.41 -2.12 -7.71
N VAL A 120 0.59 -2.42 -8.54
CA VAL A 120 1.71 -3.30 -8.14
C VAL A 120 2.76 -2.55 -7.33
N GLY A 121 3.05 -1.30 -7.69
CA GLY A 121 4.07 -0.48 -7.02
C GLY A 121 3.62 0.11 -5.70
N MET A 122 2.34 0.45 -5.57
CA MET A 122 1.74 1.00 -4.36
C MET A 122 1.17 -0.12 -3.49
N GLN A 123 1.71 -0.26 -2.29
CA GLN A 123 1.22 -1.24 -1.31
C GLN A 123 0.44 -0.56 -0.18
N ASN A 124 -0.35 -1.33 0.55
CA ASN A 124 -0.96 -0.86 1.80
C ASN A 124 0.06 -0.97 2.95
N SER A 125 1.01 -0.03 2.97
CA SER A 125 2.12 -0.01 3.91
C SER A 125 1.67 0.24 5.36
N VAL A 126 0.58 0.98 5.56
CA VAL A 126 0.00 1.24 6.89
C VAL A 126 -0.56 -0.04 7.50
N LEU A 127 -1.29 -0.85 6.72
CA LEU A 127 -1.69 -2.19 7.15
C LEU A 127 -0.47 -3.07 7.45
N GLY A 128 0.59 -2.94 6.65
CA GLY A 128 1.87 -3.62 6.90
C GLY A 128 2.46 -3.28 8.26
N VAL A 129 2.54 -2.00 8.62
CA VAL A 129 2.98 -1.53 9.94
C VAL A 129 2.10 -2.12 11.04
N PHE A 130 0.77 -1.99 10.90
CA PHE A 130 -0.18 -2.52 11.88
C PHE A 130 -0.02 -4.04 12.10
N LEU A 131 0.07 -4.82 11.03
CA LEU A 131 0.26 -6.26 11.15
C LEU A 131 1.63 -6.60 11.76
N ALA A 132 2.68 -5.86 11.39
CA ALA A 132 4.02 -6.05 11.92
C ALA A 132 4.08 -5.80 13.43
N THR A 133 3.53 -4.69 13.91
CA THR A 133 3.56 -4.30 15.33
C THR A 133 2.71 -5.19 16.22
N HIS A 134 1.60 -5.73 15.70
CA HIS A 134 0.67 -6.55 16.50
C HIS A 134 0.96 -8.05 16.47
N HIS A 135 1.64 -8.56 15.44
CA HIS A 135 1.80 -10.02 15.25
C HIS A 135 3.25 -10.51 15.30
N PHE A 136 4.23 -9.62 15.34
CA PHE A 136 5.64 -9.99 15.44
C PHE A 136 6.24 -9.44 16.72
N GLN A 137 6.99 -10.29 17.43
CA GLN A 137 7.64 -9.92 18.69
C GLN A 137 8.77 -8.90 18.50
N ASN A 138 9.43 -8.94 17.34
CA ASN A 138 10.53 -8.03 17.04
C ASN A 138 9.98 -6.72 16.45
N PRO A 139 10.11 -5.57 17.12
CA PRO A 139 9.59 -4.29 16.61
C PRO A 139 10.27 -3.84 15.31
N LEU A 140 11.46 -4.38 14.99
CA LEU A 140 12.16 -4.08 13.74
C LEU A 140 11.42 -4.59 12.49
N THR A 141 10.44 -5.49 12.63
CA THR A 141 9.64 -5.96 11.49
C THR A 141 8.73 -4.87 10.92
N ALA A 142 8.41 -3.83 11.69
CA ALA A 142 7.59 -2.70 11.22
C ALA A 142 8.40 -1.69 10.40
N VAL A 143 9.72 -1.65 10.59
CA VAL A 143 10.62 -0.66 9.97
C VAL A 143 10.56 -0.68 8.43
N PRO A 144 10.63 -1.84 7.74
CA PRO A 144 10.50 -1.87 6.29
C PRO A 144 9.16 -1.32 5.80
N CYS A 145 8.06 -1.59 6.52
CA CYS A 145 6.73 -1.08 6.18
C CYS A 145 6.62 0.44 6.39
N ALA A 146 7.22 0.98 7.46
CA ALA A 146 7.27 2.41 7.71
C ALA A 146 8.02 3.14 6.59
N VAL A 147 9.21 2.66 6.22
CA VAL A 147 10.01 3.25 5.13
C VAL A 147 9.34 3.06 3.77
N SER A 148 8.76 1.88 3.54
CA SER A 148 7.95 1.56 2.35
C SER A 148 6.87 2.61 2.13
N SER A 149 6.17 3.05 3.19
CA SER A 149 5.10 4.05 3.14
C SER A 149 5.51 5.41 2.54
N VAL A 150 6.77 5.80 2.72
CA VAL A 150 7.32 7.03 2.15
C VAL A 150 7.78 6.77 0.72
N CYS A 151 8.53 5.69 0.49
CA CYS A 151 9.09 5.35 -0.82
C CYS A 151 8.01 5.25 -1.92
N HIS A 152 6.97 4.44 -1.71
CA HIS A 152 5.93 4.24 -2.73
C HIS A 152 5.07 5.49 -2.96
N SER A 153 4.88 6.32 -1.94
CA SER A 153 4.13 7.58 -2.05
C SER A 153 4.89 8.61 -2.90
N ILE A 154 6.22 8.71 -2.71
CA ILE A 154 7.08 9.57 -3.53
C ILE A 154 7.08 9.07 -4.99
N PHE A 155 7.33 7.78 -5.22
CA PHE A 155 7.37 7.22 -6.58
C PHE A 155 6.03 7.33 -7.30
N GLY A 156 4.94 6.97 -6.60
CA GLY A 156 3.58 7.10 -7.13
C GLY A 156 3.23 8.54 -7.49
N SER A 157 3.60 9.51 -6.64
CA SER A 157 3.35 10.94 -6.89
C SER A 157 4.16 11.47 -8.07
N ILE A 158 5.43 11.06 -8.22
CA ILE A 158 6.27 11.42 -9.36
C ILE A 158 5.67 10.87 -10.65
N LEU A 159 5.33 9.56 -10.69
CA LEU A 159 4.74 8.92 -11.86
C LEU A 159 3.38 9.53 -12.22
N ALA A 160 2.51 9.76 -11.24
CA ALA A 160 1.23 10.43 -11.45
C ALA A 160 1.44 11.84 -12.03
N GLY A 161 2.41 12.60 -11.51
CA GLY A 161 2.76 13.93 -12.01
C GLY A 161 3.28 13.92 -13.45
N ILE A 162 4.09 12.92 -13.81
CA ILE A 162 4.58 12.72 -15.18
C ILE A 162 3.41 12.35 -16.11
N TRP A 163 2.61 11.35 -15.75
CA TRP A 163 1.53 10.84 -16.59
C TRP A 163 0.34 11.76 -16.72
N ARG A 164 0.14 12.69 -15.78
CA ARG A 164 -0.87 13.76 -15.89
C ARG A 164 -0.65 14.66 -17.10
N ARG A 165 0.58 14.76 -17.61
CA ARG A 165 0.92 15.58 -18.78
C ARG A 165 0.44 14.97 -20.10
N ASP A 166 0.34 13.63 -20.16
CA ASP A 166 -0.02 12.89 -21.36
C ASP A 166 -1.21 11.95 -21.06
N VAL A 167 -2.42 12.47 -21.19
CA VAL A 167 -3.65 11.68 -21.02
C VAL A 167 -3.77 10.68 -22.18
N PRO A 168 -3.73 9.36 -21.93
CA PRO A 168 -3.89 8.38 -23.00
C PRO A 168 -5.27 8.52 -23.63
N LYS A 169 -5.34 8.53 -24.98
CA LYS A 169 -6.64 8.47 -25.67
C LYS A 169 -7.30 7.14 -25.30
N GLN A 170 -8.51 7.18 -24.73
CA GLN A 170 -9.32 5.97 -24.63
C GLN A 170 -9.64 5.52 -26.05
N ASN A 171 -9.20 4.32 -26.42
CA ASN A 171 -9.69 3.69 -27.64
C ASN A 171 -11.19 3.47 -27.43
N GLN A 172 -12.00 4.22 -28.17
CA GLN A 172 -13.42 3.94 -28.29
C GLN A 172 -13.53 2.61 -29.04
N GLU A 173 -13.81 1.53 -28.32
CA GLU A 173 -14.41 0.33 -28.91
C GLU A 173 -15.91 0.55 -29.10
#